data_AF-A0AA50E1S4-F1
#
_entry.id   AF-A0AA50E1S4-F1
#
_cell.length_a   1.000
_cell.length_b   1.000
_cell.length_c   1.000
_cell.angle_alpha   90.00
_cell.angle_beta   90.00
_cell.angle_gamma   90.00
#
_symmetry.space_group_name_H-M   'P 1'
#
loop_
_entity.id
_entity.type
_entity.pdbx_description
1 polymer ?
#
loop_
_entity_poly.entity_id
_entity_poly.type
_entity_poly.pdbx_seq_one_letter_code
_entity_poly.pdbx_strand_id
1 'polypeptide(L)' 'MLYTDGIPEAENGEKQFYGLARFQEVLIANHQSTALEISQAVVEDLMAYIGDSRVFDDITLVIFKKYS' A
#
# COMPACT_ATOMS: atom_id res chain seq x y z
N MET A 1 -9.02 0.97 9.28
CA MET A 1 -8.45 0.47 8.01
C MET A 1 -8.20 -1.02 8.16
N LEU A 2 -8.54 -1.81 7.15
CA LEU A 2 -8.37 -3.28 7.15
C LEU A 2 -7.60 -3.65 5.89
N TYR A 3 -6.40 -4.20 6.03
CA TYR A 3 -5.57 -4.67 4.91
C TYR A 3 -5.15 -6.10 5.18
N THR A 4 -4.91 -6.88 4.11
CA THR A 4 -4.25 -8.18 4.23
C THR A 4 -2.74 -7.98 4.35
N ASP A 5 -2.08 -8.92 5.00
CA ASP A 5 -0.63 -9.07 5.15
C ASP A 5 0.17 -8.88 3.85
N GLY A 6 -0.42 -9.18 2.69
CA GLY A 6 0.23 -9.05 1.38
C GLY A 6 0.79 -7.67 0.99
N ILE A 7 0.35 -6.54 1.59
CA ILE A 7 0.95 -5.21 1.31
C ILE A 7 2.28 -5.02 2.04
N PRO A 8 2.35 -5.09 3.39
CA PRO A 8 3.63 -4.98 4.08
C PRO A 8 4.64 -6.06 3.68
N GLU A 9 4.20 -7.24 3.25
CA GLU A 9 5.04 -8.39 2.88
C GLU A 9 5.51 -8.39 1.42
N ALA A 10 5.06 -7.44 0.60
CA ALA A 10 5.52 -7.34 -0.79
C ALA A 10 7.02 -7.06 -0.87
N GLU A 11 7.76 -7.85 -1.66
CA GLU A 11 9.21 -7.70 -1.84
C GLU A 11 9.56 -6.90 -3.11
N ASN A 12 10.58 -6.05 -3.01
CA ASN A 12 11.24 -5.46 -4.18
C ASN A 12 12.32 -6.41 -4.77
N GLY A 13 13.01 -5.95 -5.81
CA GLY A 13 14.03 -6.74 -6.52
C GLY A 13 15.25 -7.08 -5.66
N GLU A 14 15.43 -6.39 -4.53
CA GLU A 14 16.48 -6.62 -3.55
C GLU A 14 16.02 -7.54 -2.39
N LYS A 15 14.82 -8.12 -2.49
CA LYS A 15 14.18 -8.93 -1.44
C LYS A 15 13.94 -8.17 -0.13
N GLN A 16 13.69 -6.86 -0.25
CA GLN A 16 13.31 -6.03 0.89
C GLN A 16 11.78 -5.88 0.92
N PHE A 17 11.18 -6.14 2.08
CA PHE A 17 9.75 -5.94 2.28
C PHE A 17 9.36 -4.46 2.21
N TYR A 18 8.21 -4.17 1.59
CA TYR A 18 7.60 -2.84 1.54
C TYR A 18 7.42 -2.25 2.94
N GLY A 19 6.99 -3.12 3.87
CA GLY A 19 6.99 -2.83 5.29
C GLY A 19 5.84 -1.93 5.74
N LEU A 20 5.52 -2.05 7.03
CA LEU A 20 4.40 -1.31 7.63
C LEU A 20 4.68 0.20 7.73
N ALA A 21 5.93 0.60 7.94
CA ALA A 21 6.30 2.01 8.11
C ALA A 21 6.00 2.84 6.85
N ARG A 22 6.48 2.38 5.69
CA ARG A 22 6.22 3.03 4.39
C ARG A 22 4.73 3.08 4.08
N PHE A 23 4.02 1.97 4.32
CA PHE A 23 2.57 1.94 4.17
C PHE A 23 1.88 3.01 5.02
N GLN A 24 2.24 3.14 6.30
CA GLN A 24 1.70 4.15 7.20
C GLN A 24 2.03 5.58 6.74
N GLU A 25 3.22 5.84 6.22
CA GLU A 25 3.61 7.15 5.70
C GLU A 25 2.71 7.58 4.55
N VAL A 26 2.43 6.70 3.58
CA VAL A 26 1.51 6.99 2.46
C VAL A 26 0.11 7.32 2.98
N LEU A 27 -0.38 6.58 3.98
CA LEU A 27 -1.69 6.82 4.57
C LEU A 27 -1.78 8.16 5.31
N ILE A 28 -0.75 8.50 6.09
CA ILE A 28 -0.69 9.76 6.83
C ILE A 28 -0.61 10.94 5.85
N ALA A 29 0.23 10.83 4.82
CA ALA A 29 0.36 11.85 3.79
C ALA A 29 -0.97 12.11 3.04
N ASN A 30 -1.79 11.08 2.86
CA ASN A 30 -3.05 11.16 2.12
C ASN A 30 -4.31 11.18 3.01
N HIS A 31 -4.19 11.33 4.33
CA HIS A 31 -5.32 11.18 5.26
C HIS A 31 -6.51 12.12 4.98
N GLN A 32 -6.29 13.27 4.35
CA GLN A 32 -7.34 14.23 3.97
C GLN A 32 -8.06 13.85 2.67
N SER A 33 -7.42 13.07 1.80
CA SER A 33 -7.95 12.63 0.50
C SER A 33 -9.09 11.61 0.66
N THR A 34 -9.91 11.44 -0.37
CA THR A 34 -10.98 10.44 -0.40
C THR A 34 -10.42 9.01 -0.24
N ALA A 35 -11.27 8.05 0.16
CA ALA A 35 -10.86 6.65 0.25
C ALA A 35 -10.29 6.10 -1.06
N LEU A 36 -10.84 6.53 -2.20
CA LEU A 36 -10.37 6.15 -3.53
C LEU A 36 -8.97 6.72 -3.80
N GLU A 37 -8.74 8.00 -3.54
CA GLU A 37 -7.43 8.63 -3.71
C GLU A 37 -6.36 8.01 -2.79
N ILE A 38 -6.71 7.69 -1.54
CA ILE A 38 -5.80 6.97 -0.65
C ILE A 38 -5.46 5.58 -1.22
N SER A 39 -6.46 4.86 -1.74
CA SER A 39 -6.25 3.54 -2.34
C SER A 39 -5.32 3.60 -3.54
N GLN A 40 -5.50 4.63 -4.38
CA GLN A 40 -4.68 4.88 -5.55
C GLN A 40 -3.23 5.18 -5.14
N ALA A 41 -3.03 6.07 -4.17
CA ALA A 41 -1.70 6.44 -3.68
C ALA A 41 -0.93 5.24 -3.09
N VAL A 42 -1.62 4.35 -2.36
CA VAL A 42 -1.02 3.12 -1.84
C VAL A 42 -0.60 2.19 -2.97
N VAL A 43 -1.48 1.96 -3.94
CA VAL A 43 -1.18 1.07 -5.07
C VAL A 43 -0.03 1.62 -5.91
N GLU A 44 -0.01 2.92 -6.19
CA GLU A 44 1.06 3.57 -6.96
C GLU A 44 2.41 3.49 -6.25
N ASP A 45 2.46 3.78 -4.94
CA ASP A 45 3.70 3.67 -4.17
C ASP A 45 4.19 2.22 -4.06
N LEU A 46 3.27 1.26 -3.88
CA LEU A 46 3.60 -0.16 -3.83
C LEU A 46 4.16 -0.65 -5.17
N MET A 47 3.50 -0.33 -6.29
CA MET A 47 3.97 -0.69 -7.63
C MET A 47 5.32 -0.06 -7.96
N ALA A 48 5.54 1.20 -7.55
CA ALA A 48 6.82 1.88 -7.70
C ALA A 48 7.93 1.22 -6.86
N TYR A 49 7.59 0.69 -5.68
CA TYR A 49 8.55 0.02 -4.80
C TYR A 49 8.96 -1.36 -5.32
N ILE A 50 7.99 -2.18 -5.75
CA ILE A 50 8.27 -3.54 -6.23
C ILE A 50 8.92 -3.52 -7.64
N GLY A 51 8.62 -2.51 -8.45
CA GLY A 51 9.14 -2.39 -9.82
C GLY A 51 8.74 -3.58 -10.70
N ASP A 52 9.70 -4.13 -11.46
CA ASP A 52 9.50 -5.32 -12.30
C ASP A 52 9.56 -6.64 -11.52
N SER A 53 9.67 -6.58 -10.19
CA SER A 53 9.71 -7.78 -9.35
C SER A 53 8.38 -8.51 -9.46
N ARG A 54 8.44 -9.85 -9.55
CA ARG A 54 7.22 -10.66 -9.55
C ARG A 54 6.43 -10.34 -8.29
N VAL A 55 5.25 -9.76 -8.46
CA VAL A 55 4.21 -9.76 -7.43
C VAL A 55 3.98 -11.23 -7.07
N PHE A 56 4.43 -11.64 -5.87
CA PHE A 56 4.42 -13.04 -5.47
C PHE A 56 3.01 -13.55 -5.13
N ASP A 57 2.09 -12.66 -4.75
CA ASP A 57 0.71 -12.96 -4.36
C ASP A 57 -0.28 -11.87 -4.82
N ASP A 58 -1.55 -12.23 -5.05
CA ASP A 58 -2.61 -11.27 -5.37
C ASP A 58 -2.80 -10.24 -4.25
N ILE A 59 -2.48 -8.97 -4.51
CA ILE A 59 -2.64 -7.88 -3.53
C ILE A 59 -4.08 -7.37 -3.55
N THR A 60 -4.76 -7.41 -2.39
CA THR A 60 -6.11 -6.84 -2.19
C THR A 60 -6.07 -5.75 -1.12
N LEU A 61 -6.56 -4.54 -1.45
CA LEU A 61 -6.64 -3.41 -0.54
C LEU A 61 -8.09 -2.99 -0.31
N VAL A 62 -8.50 -2.85 0.95
CA VAL A 62 -9.83 -2.33 1.33
C VAL A 62 -9.68 -1.14 2.28
N ILE A 63 -10.14 0.04 1.86
CA ILE A 63 -10.07 1.25 2.67
C ILE A 63 -11.47 1.70 3.08
N PHE A 64 -11.66 1.82 4.39
CA PHE A 64 -12.83 2.47 4.99
C PHE A 64 -12.40 3.82 5.55
N LYS A 65 -13.00 4.90 5.03
CA LYS A 65 -12.84 6.25 5.56
C LYS A 65 -14.17 6.72 6.14
N LYS A 66 -14.17 7.07 7.43
CA LYS A 66 -15.30 7.72 8.08
C LYS A 66 -15.17 9.22 7.90
N TYR A 67 -16.12 9.84 7.22
CA TYR A 67 -16.26 11.29 7.21
C TYR A 67 -16.96 11.70 8.51
N SER A 68 -16.38 12.63 9.27
CA SER A 68 -17.00 13.28 10.43
C SER A 68 -16.97 14.77 10.24
#